data_AF-A0A9X3N5P0-F1
#
_entry.id   AF-A0A9X3N5P0-F1
#
_cell.length_a   1.000
_cell.length_b   1.000
_cell.length_c   1.000
_cell.angle_alpha   90.00
_cell.angle_beta   90.00
_cell.angle_gamma   90.00
#
_symmetry.space_group_name_H-M   'P 1'
#
loop_
_entity.id
_entity.type
_entity.pdbx_description
1 polymer ?
#
loop_
_entity_poly.entity_id
_entity_poly.type
_entity_poly.pdbx_seq_one_letter_code
_entity_poly.pdbx_strand_id
1 'polypeptide(L)'
;MKLSRSVALAVTAGTLALPAAAAAHPGVYFIDQKVRKAGTTCVMPDMACIETRRQYAVANDGYAKAWTEGNPAATAPATPTATNGAPAGRGLINYKELAGSWRGTITATTPPAQAAATRKSWLQYAPAQTDLQAHATCMGAPWDTEDNRLAWQNDPFYNYIPWQKTSAGIGDEADKWIALIKDKVGVDLTTIADANLPAACVTAGGTYYVADTPSAITNEQIAEAVEHATAPLNTQISTLQSQVDQLTNQVGVLEAAAATQTNATTRVPQLEQALTAVGAQLKDSETARAVLLDRPLLASLSAKKFDQGVAMITGKANTTAKVTMTISSNDAKKLKINRTLATKNAGLGAQGAALVDLALVSKAAKAVDKAKGSLKVTITATSGNETSDVTGTLTR
;
A
#
# COMPACT_ATOMS: atom_id res chain seq x y z
N MET A 1 -1.68 24.17 -19.00
CA MET A 1 -0.79 25.15 -18.34
C MET A 1 -1.58 25.82 -17.22
N LYS A 2 -0.97 25.99 -16.03
CA LYS A 2 -1.51 26.44 -14.72
C LYS A 2 -2.06 25.33 -13.80
N LEU A 3 -1.15 24.53 -13.26
CA LEU A 3 -1.28 24.00 -11.89
C LEU A 3 -0.69 25.05 -10.95
N SER A 4 -1.53 25.61 -10.08
CA SER A 4 -1.15 26.51 -9.00
C SER A 4 -0.63 25.69 -7.81
N ARG A 5 0.65 25.91 -7.49
CA ARG A 5 1.30 25.59 -6.23
C ARG A 5 0.62 26.34 -5.06
N SER A 6 0.84 25.79 -3.86
CA SER A 6 0.87 26.45 -2.53
C SER A 6 -0.30 26.12 -1.61
N VAL A 7 -0.03 25.33 -0.56
CA VAL A 7 -0.40 25.56 0.87
C VAL A 7 0.54 24.65 1.68
N ALA A 8 1.68 25.11 2.17
CA ALA A 8 1.91 25.84 3.43
C ALA A 8 1.64 25.01 4.69
N LEU A 9 2.73 24.45 5.23
CA LEU A 9 2.88 23.94 6.58
C LEU A 9 2.67 25.09 7.58
N ALA A 10 1.77 24.94 8.56
CA ALA A 10 1.68 25.85 9.71
C ALA A 10 1.41 25.05 10.98
N VAL A 11 2.49 24.80 11.73
CA VAL A 11 2.47 24.38 13.12
C VAL A 11 1.90 25.54 13.94
N THR A 12 0.80 25.32 14.65
CA THR A 12 0.36 26.23 15.70
C THR A 12 0.12 25.43 16.97
N ALA A 13 1.12 25.46 17.85
CA ALA A 13 0.99 25.06 19.24
C ALA A 13 0.12 26.11 19.95
N GLY A 14 -1.15 25.77 20.18
CA GLY A 14 -2.09 26.56 20.97
C GLY A 14 -2.42 25.81 22.25
N THR A 15 -1.63 26.05 23.30
CA THR A 15 -1.97 25.72 24.69
C THR A 15 -3.21 26.52 25.10
N LEU A 16 -4.39 25.93 24.93
CA LEU A 16 -5.61 26.38 25.58
C LEU A 16 -5.69 25.74 26.96
N ALA A 17 -5.38 26.54 27.98
CA ALA A 17 -5.73 26.27 29.35
C ALA A 17 -7.27 26.15 29.46
N LEU A 18 -7.75 24.93 29.63
CA LEU A 18 -9.13 24.66 30.04
C LEU A 18 -9.19 24.70 31.58
N PRO A 19 -10.11 25.45 32.20
CA PRO A 19 -10.33 25.36 33.63
C PRO A 19 -10.79 23.95 33.97
N ALA A 20 -10.08 23.30 34.88
CA ALA A 20 -10.41 22.00 35.46
C ALA A 20 -11.68 22.11 36.32
N ALA A 21 -12.84 22.18 35.67
CA ALA A 21 -14.10 21.75 36.24
C ALA A 21 -14.48 20.46 35.52
N ALA A 22 -13.89 19.35 35.98
CA ALA A 22 -14.29 18.02 35.57
C ALA A 22 -15.72 17.78 36.07
N ALA A 23 -16.71 18.14 35.26
CA ALA A 23 -18.02 17.52 35.35
C ALA A 23 -17.78 16.02 35.11
N ALA A 24 -17.84 15.24 36.19
CA ALA A 24 -17.71 13.79 36.12
C ALA A 24 -18.90 13.26 35.32
N HIS A 25 -18.70 13.03 34.02
CA HIS A 25 -19.68 12.33 33.22
C HIS A 25 -19.65 10.84 33.63
N PRO A 26 -20.81 10.17 33.74
CA PRO A 26 -20.84 8.74 34.04
C PRO A 26 -20.02 7.97 32.99
N GLY A 27 -18.98 7.29 33.45
CA GLY A 27 -18.08 6.53 32.60
C GLY A 27 -18.67 5.16 32.31
N VAL A 28 -18.89 4.85 31.03
CA VAL A 28 -19.24 3.49 30.59
C VAL A 28 -17.95 2.78 30.16
N TYR A 29 -17.64 1.65 30.77
CA TYR A 29 -16.46 0.85 30.45
C TYR A 29 -16.82 -0.63 30.31
N PHE A 30 -15.93 -1.40 29.69
CA PHE A 30 -16.11 -2.84 29.52
C PHE A 30 -15.49 -3.60 30.69
N ILE A 31 -16.16 -4.66 31.14
CA ILE A 31 -15.63 -5.62 32.11
C ILE A 31 -15.83 -7.04 31.60
N ASP A 32 -14.86 -7.91 31.85
CA ASP A 32 -15.00 -9.34 31.58
C ASP A 32 -15.52 -10.03 32.86
N GLN A 33 -16.53 -10.90 32.73
CA GLN A 33 -17.15 -11.64 33.83
C GLN A 33 -17.19 -13.14 33.50
N LYS A 34 -16.96 -13.99 34.50
CA LYS A 34 -17.22 -15.43 34.40
C LYS A 34 -18.70 -15.71 34.53
N VAL A 35 -19.27 -16.34 33.50
CA VAL A 35 -20.67 -16.74 33.46
C VAL A 35 -20.79 -18.21 33.13
N ARG A 36 -21.86 -18.84 33.60
CA ARG A 36 -22.18 -20.22 33.25
C ARG A 36 -22.58 -20.29 31.76
N LYS A 37 -22.02 -21.25 31.02
CA LYS A 37 -22.44 -21.56 29.65
C LYS A 37 -23.93 -21.93 29.61
N ALA A 38 -24.64 -21.47 28.59
CA ALA A 38 -26.05 -21.85 28.44
C ALA A 38 -26.19 -23.38 28.32
N GLY A 39 -27.16 -23.97 29.04
CA GLY A 39 -27.46 -25.41 28.98
C GLY A 39 -26.54 -26.33 29.79
N THR A 40 -25.57 -25.79 30.55
CA THR A 40 -24.71 -26.60 31.43
C THR A 40 -25.16 -26.54 32.89
N THR A 41 -24.90 -27.61 33.63
CA THR A 41 -24.97 -27.62 35.10
C THR A 41 -23.56 -27.31 35.62
N CYS A 42 -23.40 -26.22 36.36
CA CYS A 42 -22.11 -25.84 36.94
C CYS A 42 -22.07 -26.17 38.43
N VAL A 43 -21.15 -27.04 38.83
CA VAL A 43 -20.81 -27.31 40.23
C VAL A 43 -19.36 -26.91 40.44
N MET A 44 -19.07 -26.10 41.45
CA MET A 44 -17.69 -25.73 41.76
C MET A 44 -16.87 -26.96 42.18
N PRO A 45 -15.61 -27.13 41.72
CA PRO A 45 -14.78 -26.21 40.92
C PRO A 45 -14.76 -26.51 39.41
N ASP A 46 -15.82 -27.08 38.82
CA ASP A 46 -15.84 -27.43 37.39
C ASP A 46 -15.70 -26.19 36.48
N MET A 47 -14.52 -26.03 35.91
CA MET A 47 -14.19 -24.92 35.02
C MET A 47 -14.72 -25.11 33.60
N ALA A 48 -15.05 -26.33 33.19
CA ALA A 48 -15.45 -26.62 31.81
C ALA A 48 -16.82 -25.99 31.45
N CYS A 49 -17.65 -25.76 32.46
CA CYS A 49 -19.00 -25.23 32.34
C CYS A 49 -19.09 -23.68 32.36
N ILE A 50 -17.96 -22.97 32.50
CA ILE A 50 -17.86 -21.50 32.57
C ILE A 50 -17.30 -20.91 31.27
N GLU A 51 -17.77 -19.72 30.89
CA GLU A 51 -17.21 -18.88 29.83
C GLU A 51 -16.98 -17.43 30.30
N THR A 52 -16.14 -16.69 29.57
CA THR A 52 -15.92 -15.27 29.82
C THR A 52 -16.87 -14.46 28.94
N ARG A 53 -17.62 -13.53 29.55
CA ARG A 53 -18.50 -12.60 28.84
C ARG A 53 -18.13 -11.16 29.16
N ARG A 54 -17.96 -10.35 28.11
CA ARG A 54 -17.78 -8.90 28.22
C ARG A 54 -19.12 -8.20 28.47
N GLN A 55 -19.16 -7.29 29.44
CA GLN A 55 -20.33 -6.50 29.82
C GLN A 55 -19.98 -5.01 29.94
N TYR A 56 -21.00 -4.16 29.86
CA TYR A 56 -20.87 -2.73 30.12
C TYR A 56 -21.09 -2.46 31.61
N ALA A 57 -20.17 -1.72 32.22
CA ALA A 57 -20.30 -1.17 33.56
C ALA A 57 -20.40 0.36 33.47
N VAL A 58 -21.35 0.95 34.20
CA VAL A 58 -21.54 2.41 34.26
C VAL A 58 -21.19 2.85 35.67
N ALA A 59 -20.15 3.68 35.82
CA ALA A 59 -19.81 4.30 37.10
C ALA A 59 -20.30 5.76 37.12
N ASN A 60 -21.12 6.09 38.12
CA ASN A 60 -21.48 7.45 38.46
C ASN A 60 -20.56 7.90 39.62
N ASP A 61 -19.74 8.91 39.39
CA ASP A 61 -19.23 9.83 40.41
C ASP A 61 -18.47 9.24 41.61
N GLY A 62 -17.49 8.37 41.36
CA GLY A 62 -16.34 8.23 42.28
C GLY A 62 -16.28 7.02 43.20
N TYR A 63 -17.32 6.19 43.36
CA TYR A 63 -17.19 4.93 44.12
C TYR A 63 -18.11 3.83 43.59
N ALA A 64 -17.82 3.35 42.39
CA ALA A 64 -18.32 2.06 41.93
C ALA A 64 -17.39 1.44 40.87
N LYS A 65 -16.07 1.52 41.08
CA LYS A 65 -15.16 0.67 40.32
C LYS A 65 -15.11 -0.66 41.04
N ALA A 66 -15.95 -1.59 40.62
CA ALA A 66 -15.84 -2.99 41.02
C ALA A 66 -14.41 -3.45 40.70
N TRP A 67 -13.58 -3.45 41.74
CA TRP A 67 -12.17 -3.82 41.83
C TRP A 67 -11.83 -4.87 40.77
N THR A 68 -11.12 -4.42 39.74
CA THR A 68 -10.49 -5.30 38.76
C THR A 68 -9.01 -5.05 38.97
N GLU A 69 -8.31 -6.08 39.41
CA GLU A 69 -6.85 -6.13 39.47
C GLU A 69 -6.44 -7.47 38.87
N GLY A 70 -5.59 -7.41 37.85
CA GLY A 70 -4.88 -8.57 37.29
C GLY A 70 -5.61 -9.29 36.16
N ASN A 71 -5.14 -9.08 34.92
CA ASN A 71 -5.53 -9.91 33.78
C ASN A 71 -5.08 -11.39 33.99
N PRO A 72 -5.95 -12.39 33.73
CA PRO A 72 -5.58 -13.80 33.70
C PRO A 72 -4.76 -14.13 32.44
N ALA A 73 -3.44 -14.05 32.54
CA ALA A 73 -2.57 -14.71 31.57
C ALA A 73 -1.49 -15.50 32.32
N ALA A 74 -1.77 -16.78 32.52
CA ALA A 74 -0.74 -17.77 32.71
C ALA A 74 0.21 -17.73 31.51
N THR A 75 1.42 -17.21 31.70
CA THR A 75 2.70 -17.80 31.27
C THR A 75 3.89 -16.90 31.67
N ALA A 76 4.47 -17.19 32.84
CA ALA A 76 5.87 -16.90 33.22
C ALA A 76 6.22 -15.42 33.55
N PRO A 77 7.35 -15.15 34.25
CA PRO A 77 7.33 -14.42 35.51
C PRO A 77 7.88 -12.99 35.38
N ALA A 78 7.11 -12.00 35.83
CA ALA A 78 7.67 -10.70 36.21
C ALA A 78 6.80 -10.09 37.31
N THR A 79 7.44 -9.84 38.44
CA THR A 79 6.88 -9.32 39.68
C THR A 79 6.84 -7.79 39.64
N PRO A 80 5.66 -7.17 39.60
CA PRO A 80 5.41 -5.97 40.36
C PRO A 80 4.67 -6.40 41.61
N THR A 81 5.34 -6.42 42.77
CA THR A 81 4.63 -6.55 44.05
C THR A 81 3.87 -5.25 44.30
N ALA A 82 2.66 -5.17 43.75
CA ALA A 82 1.63 -4.17 44.08
C ALA A 82 1.06 -4.39 45.50
N THR A 83 1.36 -5.52 46.12
CA THR A 83 1.03 -5.78 47.53
C THR A 83 2.01 -5.06 48.44
N ASN A 84 1.52 -4.63 49.61
CA ASN A 84 2.35 -4.19 50.74
C ASN A 84 3.20 -5.33 51.37
N GLY A 85 3.71 -6.26 50.56
CA GLY A 85 4.48 -7.43 50.95
C GLY A 85 3.65 -8.66 51.30
N ALA A 86 2.32 -8.59 51.24
CA ALA A 86 1.44 -9.71 51.53
C ALA A 86 1.54 -10.83 50.48
N PRO A 87 1.40 -12.11 50.86
CA PRO A 87 1.38 -13.22 49.92
C PRO A 87 0.26 -13.09 48.90
N ALA A 88 0.56 -13.43 47.64
CA ALA A 88 -0.44 -13.40 46.57
C ALA A 88 -1.63 -14.34 46.86
N GLY A 89 -2.82 -13.95 46.40
CA GLY A 89 -4.05 -14.71 46.50
C GLY A 89 -4.70 -14.72 47.89
N ARG A 90 -4.37 -13.74 48.74
CA ARG A 90 -4.85 -13.61 50.13
C ARG A 90 -5.57 -12.29 50.40
N GLY A 91 -6.02 -11.60 49.35
CA GLY A 91 -6.73 -10.32 49.42
C GLY A 91 -8.25 -10.45 49.44
N LEU A 92 -8.94 -9.49 48.82
CA LEU A 92 -10.39 -9.54 48.61
C LEU A 92 -10.77 -10.65 47.61
N ILE A 93 -12.01 -11.11 47.67
CA ILE A 93 -12.55 -12.06 46.70
C ILE A 93 -13.22 -11.31 45.56
N ASN A 94 -12.80 -11.58 44.33
CA ASN A 94 -13.43 -11.06 43.12
C ASN A 94 -14.63 -11.92 42.72
N TYR A 95 -15.82 -11.50 43.14
CA TYR A 95 -17.07 -12.22 42.86
C TYR A 95 -17.41 -12.27 41.35
N LYS A 96 -16.77 -11.49 40.48
CA LYS A 96 -16.98 -11.58 39.02
C LYS A 96 -16.30 -12.80 38.41
N GLU A 97 -15.23 -13.29 39.04
CA GLU A 97 -14.56 -14.53 38.67
C GLU A 97 -15.32 -15.76 39.17
N LEU A 98 -16.24 -15.56 40.13
CA LEU A 98 -17.20 -16.57 40.55
C LEU A 98 -18.45 -16.51 39.66
N ALA A 99 -18.68 -17.57 38.88
CA ALA A 99 -19.90 -17.71 38.09
C ALA A 99 -21.15 -17.50 38.97
N GLY A 100 -22.13 -16.75 38.48
CA GLY A 100 -23.34 -16.42 39.27
C GLY A 100 -24.07 -17.66 39.79
N SER A 101 -24.00 -18.78 39.08
CA SER A 101 -24.55 -20.07 39.52
C SER A 101 -23.82 -20.67 40.73
N TRP A 102 -22.53 -20.36 40.93
CA TRP A 102 -21.77 -20.80 42.11
C TRP A 102 -22.09 -19.96 43.34
N ARG A 103 -22.49 -18.70 43.15
CA ARG A 103 -22.92 -17.80 44.22
C ARG A 103 -24.38 -18.03 44.60
N GLY A 104 -25.23 -18.29 43.61
CA GLY A 104 -26.67 -18.54 43.78
C GLY A 104 -27.03 -19.91 44.38
N THR A 105 -26.07 -20.82 44.56
CA THR A 105 -26.28 -22.12 45.21
C THR A 105 -26.41 -22.06 46.73
N ILE A 106 -26.09 -20.91 47.35
CA ILE A 106 -26.33 -20.68 48.78
C ILE A 106 -27.63 -19.88 48.93
N THR A 107 -28.71 -20.60 49.21
CA THR A 107 -30.05 -20.05 49.49
C THR A 107 -30.35 -20.16 50.97
N ALA A 108 -31.42 -19.51 51.45
CA ALA A 108 -31.91 -19.69 52.82
C ALA A 108 -32.25 -21.15 53.17
N THR A 109 -32.45 -22.00 52.14
CA THR A 109 -32.75 -23.44 52.28
C THR A 109 -31.51 -24.35 52.14
N THR A 110 -30.34 -23.80 51.83
CA THR A 110 -29.11 -24.60 51.70
C THR A 110 -28.67 -25.09 53.10
N PRO A 111 -28.46 -26.40 53.31
CA PRO A 111 -27.99 -26.93 54.60
C PRO A 111 -26.71 -26.21 55.08
N PRO A 112 -26.61 -25.83 56.38
CA PRO A 112 -25.49 -25.04 56.88
C PRO A 112 -24.10 -25.62 56.57
N ALA A 113 -23.96 -26.94 56.68
CA ALA A 113 -22.70 -27.64 56.37
C ALA A 113 -22.32 -27.52 54.88
N GLN A 114 -23.31 -27.57 53.98
CA GLN A 114 -23.08 -27.41 52.55
C GLN A 114 -22.73 -25.96 52.20
N ALA A 115 -23.45 -24.99 52.78
CA ALA A 115 -23.14 -23.57 52.60
C ALA A 115 -21.71 -23.24 53.08
N ALA A 116 -21.29 -23.77 54.23
CA ALA A 116 -19.94 -23.61 54.75
C ALA A 116 -18.89 -24.23 53.81
N ALA A 117 -19.11 -25.46 53.31
CA ALA A 117 -18.19 -26.10 52.37
C ALA A 117 -18.05 -25.31 51.06
N THR A 118 -19.15 -24.79 50.51
CA THR A 118 -19.12 -23.94 49.31
C THR A 118 -18.33 -22.65 49.56
N ARG A 119 -18.54 -21.97 50.69
CA ARG A 119 -17.77 -20.75 51.02
C ARG A 119 -16.28 -21.03 51.22
N LYS A 120 -15.92 -22.15 51.83
CA LYS A 120 -14.51 -22.60 51.89
C LYS A 120 -13.91 -22.77 50.50
N SER A 121 -14.65 -23.35 49.56
CA SER A 121 -14.18 -23.49 48.18
C SER A 121 -13.96 -22.13 47.49
N TRP A 122 -14.70 -21.08 47.88
CA TRP A 122 -14.46 -19.71 47.36
C TRP A 122 -13.12 -19.15 47.85
N LEU A 123 -12.77 -19.37 49.13
CA LEU A 123 -11.47 -18.97 49.71
C LEU A 123 -10.27 -19.65 49.03
N GLN A 124 -10.48 -20.83 48.44
CA GLN A 124 -9.45 -21.64 47.79
C GLN A 124 -9.38 -21.43 46.26
N TYR A 125 -10.37 -20.76 45.68
CA TYR A 125 -10.46 -20.60 44.23
C TYR A 125 -9.55 -19.49 43.74
N ALA A 126 -8.33 -19.88 43.35
CA ALA A 126 -7.26 -18.98 42.95
C ALA A 126 -7.67 -17.89 41.95
N PRO A 127 -8.48 -18.14 40.89
CA PRO A 127 -8.87 -17.09 39.96
C PRO A 127 -9.74 -15.99 40.58
N ALA A 128 -10.47 -16.24 41.67
CA ALA A 128 -11.21 -15.20 42.38
C ALA A 128 -10.41 -14.55 43.52
N GLN A 129 -9.20 -15.00 43.80
CA GLN A 129 -8.36 -14.37 44.80
C GLN A 129 -7.70 -13.14 44.21
N THR A 130 -7.77 -12.03 44.94
CA THR A 130 -7.03 -10.81 44.62
C THR A 130 -5.83 -10.67 45.56
N ASP A 131 -4.96 -9.75 45.19
CA ASP A 131 -3.79 -9.36 45.97
C ASP A 131 -4.06 -8.11 46.83
N LEU A 132 -5.21 -7.49 46.62
CA LEU A 132 -5.68 -6.30 47.30
C LEU A 132 -5.99 -6.52 48.78
N GLN A 133 -5.49 -5.61 49.59
CA GLN A 133 -5.59 -5.63 51.04
C GLN A 133 -6.14 -4.30 51.59
N ALA A 134 -7.46 -4.13 51.55
CA ALA A 134 -8.14 -2.94 52.10
C ALA A 134 -7.94 -2.72 53.61
N HIS A 135 -7.47 -3.74 54.34
CA HIS A 135 -7.18 -3.66 55.77
C HIS A 135 -5.72 -3.97 56.04
N ALA A 136 -5.18 -3.54 57.17
CA ALA A 136 -3.99 -4.19 57.70
C ALA A 136 -4.32 -5.65 58.06
N THR A 137 -3.37 -6.56 57.92
CA THR A 137 -3.58 -7.99 58.20
C THR A 137 -2.45 -8.55 59.04
N CYS A 138 -2.75 -9.65 59.73
CA CYS A 138 -1.79 -10.44 60.46
C CYS A 138 -1.90 -11.90 59.99
N MET A 139 -1.01 -12.32 59.10
CA MET A 139 -1.11 -13.65 58.46
C MET A 139 -0.10 -14.64 59.03
N GLY A 140 -0.31 -15.93 58.76
CA GLY A 140 0.65 -16.99 59.07
C GLY A 140 0.59 -17.51 60.50
N ALA A 141 -0.47 -17.16 61.22
CA ALA A 141 -0.63 -17.49 62.63
C ALA A 141 -1.76 -18.52 62.85
N PRO A 142 -1.80 -19.25 63.97
CA PRO A 142 -2.71 -20.39 64.16
C PRO A 142 -4.21 -20.03 64.14
N TRP A 143 -4.59 -18.75 64.26
CA TRP A 143 -5.98 -18.31 64.13
C TRP A 143 -6.39 -17.94 62.70
N ASP A 144 -5.46 -17.77 61.77
CA ASP A 144 -5.77 -17.40 60.38
C ASP A 144 -6.13 -18.67 59.56
N THR A 145 -7.19 -19.35 59.99
CA THR A 145 -7.73 -20.56 59.37
C THR A 145 -8.93 -20.24 58.49
N GLU A 146 -9.30 -21.13 57.57
CA GLU A 146 -10.54 -20.97 56.79
C GLU A 146 -11.79 -20.88 57.68
N ASP A 147 -11.85 -21.68 58.74
CA ASP A 147 -12.99 -21.65 59.67
C ASP A 147 -13.10 -20.30 60.38
N ASN A 148 -11.99 -19.76 60.87
CA ASN A 148 -11.99 -18.45 61.50
C ASN A 148 -12.26 -17.33 60.49
N ARG A 149 -11.72 -17.43 59.26
CA ARG A 149 -12.03 -16.50 58.18
C ARG A 149 -13.52 -16.51 57.84
N LEU A 150 -14.22 -17.63 57.91
CA LEU A 150 -15.68 -17.68 57.71
C LEU A 150 -16.49 -17.32 58.97
N ALA A 151 -15.91 -17.42 60.16
CA ALA A 151 -16.61 -17.14 61.41
C ALA A 151 -17.01 -15.66 61.54
N TRP A 152 -16.21 -14.74 60.99
CA TRP A 152 -16.50 -13.30 61.06
C TRP A 152 -17.28 -12.76 59.85
N GLN A 153 -17.37 -13.53 58.76
CA GLN A 153 -18.06 -13.14 57.52
C GLN A 153 -18.92 -14.29 56.98
N ASN A 154 -20.23 -14.04 56.89
CA ASN A 154 -21.18 -15.04 56.38
C ASN A 154 -21.02 -15.29 54.88
N ASP A 155 -20.65 -14.28 54.09
CA ASP A 155 -20.34 -14.38 52.67
C ASP A 155 -18.91 -13.86 52.52
N PRO A 156 -17.93 -14.72 52.21
CA PRO A 156 -16.53 -14.34 52.34
C PRO A 156 -16.11 -13.34 51.27
N PHE A 157 -16.05 -12.08 51.65
CA PHE A 157 -15.54 -11.00 50.82
C PHE A 157 -14.03 -10.84 50.93
N TYR A 158 -13.42 -11.35 52.01
CA TYR A 158 -11.99 -11.25 52.29
C TYR A 158 -11.39 -12.64 52.51
N ASN A 159 -10.24 -12.94 51.90
CA ASN A 159 -9.50 -14.19 52.15
C ASN A 159 -8.50 -14.06 53.31
N TYR A 160 -8.81 -13.20 54.28
CA TYR A 160 -7.99 -12.90 55.45
C TYR A 160 -8.87 -12.45 56.62
N ILE A 161 -8.28 -12.28 57.80
CA ILE A 161 -8.92 -11.63 58.95
C ILE A 161 -8.28 -10.24 59.12
N PRO A 162 -9.06 -9.15 59.10
CA PRO A 162 -8.53 -7.80 59.31
C PRO A 162 -7.83 -7.65 60.67
N TRP A 163 -6.67 -6.99 60.69
CA TRP A 163 -5.89 -6.66 61.87
C TRP A 163 -5.84 -5.15 62.09
N GLN A 164 -7.02 -4.53 62.19
CA GLN A 164 -7.18 -3.11 62.42
C GLN A 164 -8.49 -2.81 63.16
N LYS A 165 -8.62 -1.59 63.66
CA LYS A 165 -9.78 -1.12 64.45
C LYS A 165 -11.00 -0.79 63.62
N THR A 166 -10.75 -0.17 62.48
CA THR A 166 -11.79 0.53 61.74
C THR A 166 -12.17 -0.27 60.51
N SER A 167 -13.42 -0.12 60.13
CA SER A 167 -13.90 -0.60 58.85
C SER A 167 -13.22 0.12 57.69
N ALA A 168 -13.01 -0.60 56.59
CA ALA A 168 -12.60 -0.04 55.31
C ALA A 168 -13.77 0.63 54.55
N GLY A 169 -15.01 0.52 55.07
CA GLY A 169 -16.22 1.12 54.54
C GLY A 169 -16.87 0.32 53.41
N ILE A 170 -16.60 -0.99 53.30
CA ILE A 170 -16.97 -1.84 52.15
C ILE A 170 -17.81 -3.02 52.62
N GLY A 171 -18.87 -2.76 53.39
CA GLY A 171 -19.77 -3.80 53.90
C GLY A 171 -19.12 -4.73 54.93
N ASP A 172 -18.03 -4.28 55.54
CA ASP A 172 -17.27 -4.97 56.58
C ASP A 172 -17.72 -4.51 57.98
N GLU A 173 -17.73 -5.43 58.95
CA GLU A 173 -18.25 -5.19 60.29
C GLU A 173 -17.16 -5.38 61.36
N ALA A 174 -16.56 -4.28 61.81
CA ALA A 174 -15.40 -4.29 62.71
C ALA A 174 -15.57 -5.12 63.97
N ASP A 175 -16.74 -4.99 64.59
CA ASP A 175 -17.06 -5.70 65.82
C ASP A 175 -16.95 -7.22 65.66
N LYS A 176 -17.20 -7.78 64.46
CA LYS A 176 -17.15 -9.22 64.21
C LYS A 176 -15.71 -9.76 64.18
N TRP A 177 -14.80 -9.16 63.41
CA TRP A 177 -13.42 -9.67 63.37
C TRP A 177 -12.65 -9.30 64.65
N ILE A 178 -12.96 -8.17 65.27
CA ILE A 178 -12.34 -7.77 66.54
C ILE A 178 -12.71 -8.76 67.65
N ALA A 179 -13.99 -9.15 67.75
CA ALA A 179 -14.43 -10.17 68.69
C ALA A 179 -13.73 -11.52 68.44
N LEU A 180 -13.60 -11.93 67.17
CA LEU A 180 -12.89 -13.14 66.79
C LEU A 180 -11.41 -13.10 67.19
N ILE A 181 -10.71 -12.00 66.92
CA ILE A 181 -9.30 -11.83 67.29
C ILE A 181 -9.14 -11.85 68.81
N LYS A 182 -10.00 -11.16 69.55
CA LYS A 182 -9.99 -11.20 71.01
C LYS A 182 -10.20 -12.62 71.56
N ASP A 183 -11.13 -13.38 70.98
CA ASP A 183 -11.38 -14.79 71.35
C ASP A 183 -10.17 -15.69 71.05
N LYS A 184 -9.56 -15.56 69.85
CA LYS A 184 -8.52 -16.50 69.40
C LYS A 184 -7.12 -16.18 69.89
N VAL A 185 -6.80 -14.90 70.10
CA VAL A 185 -5.43 -14.46 70.45
C VAL A 185 -5.35 -13.56 71.68
N GLY A 186 -6.49 -13.20 72.29
CA GLY A 186 -6.51 -12.33 73.47
C GLY A 186 -6.17 -10.86 73.19
N VAL A 187 -5.94 -10.49 71.93
CA VAL A 187 -5.64 -9.10 71.53
C VAL A 187 -6.95 -8.35 71.34
N ASP A 188 -7.17 -7.31 72.14
CA ASP A 188 -8.32 -6.42 71.98
C ASP A 188 -7.95 -5.23 71.07
N LEU A 189 -8.30 -5.36 69.79
CA LEU A 189 -8.02 -4.34 68.79
C LEU A 189 -8.69 -3.00 69.11
N THR A 190 -9.80 -2.94 69.86
CA THR A 190 -10.46 -1.66 70.18
C THR A 190 -9.57 -0.74 71.04
N THR A 191 -8.69 -1.34 71.85
CA THR A 191 -7.91 -0.61 72.87
C THR A 191 -6.45 -0.37 72.48
N ILE A 192 -5.88 -1.19 71.58
CA ILE A 192 -4.48 -1.10 71.17
C ILE A 192 -4.22 0.14 70.33
N ALA A 193 -3.16 0.93 70.54
CA ALA A 193 -2.84 2.02 69.61
C ALA A 193 -2.43 1.49 68.22
N ASP A 194 -2.78 2.18 67.13
CA ASP A 194 -2.51 1.68 65.76
C ASP A 194 -1.02 1.44 65.48
N ALA A 195 -0.15 2.28 66.05
CA ALA A 195 1.31 2.11 65.98
C ALA A 195 1.80 0.80 66.63
N ASN A 196 1.01 0.19 67.51
CA ASN A 196 1.32 -1.07 68.20
C ASN A 196 0.71 -2.30 67.53
N LEU A 197 -0.13 -2.15 66.50
CA LEU A 197 -0.71 -3.27 65.74
C LEU A 197 0.35 -4.23 65.16
N PRO A 198 1.47 -3.75 64.58
CA PRO A 198 2.52 -4.65 64.08
C PRO A 198 3.12 -5.52 65.20
N ALA A 199 3.45 -4.89 66.34
CA ALA A 199 4.06 -5.60 67.46
C ALA A 199 3.10 -6.63 68.08
N ALA A 200 1.80 -6.30 68.20
CA ALA A 200 0.80 -7.25 68.68
C ALA A 200 0.60 -8.42 67.72
N CYS A 201 0.64 -8.19 66.40
CA CYS A 201 0.57 -9.26 65.41
C CYS A 201 1.75 -10.24 65.57
N VAL A 202 2.98 -9.71 65.66
CA VAL A 202 4.17 -10.53 65.86
C VAL A 202 4.12 -11.30 67.19
N THR A 203 3.67 -10.65 68.26
CA THR A 203 3.52 -11.29 69.59
C THR A 203 2.52 -12.44 69.56
N ALA A 204 1.44 -12.27 68.80
CA ALA A 204 0.46 -13.33 68.60
C ALA A 204 1.03 -14.46 67.71
N GLY A 205 2.09 -14.23 66.94
CA GLY A 205 2.77 -15.24 66.13
C GLY A 205 2.48 -15.15 64.63
N GLY A 206 2.06 -13.98 64.14
CA GLY A 206 1.86 -13.71 62.71
C GLY A 206 2.83 -12.70 62.11
N THR A 207 2.69 -12.47 60.82
CA THR A 207 3.38 -11.43 60.04
C THR A 207 2.41 -10.31 59.73
N TYR A 208 2.79 -9.08 60.11
CA TYR A 208 1.97 -7.90 59.89
C TYR A 208 2.17 -7.33 58.49
N TYR A 209 1.07 -7.07 57.79
CA TYR A 209 1.05 -6.37 56.51
C TYR A 209 0.18 -5.13 56.63
N VAL A 210 0.71 -3.99 56.19
CA VAL A 210 -0.05 -2.72 56.18
C VAL A 210 -1.19 -2.78 55.15
N ALA A 211 -2.23 -1.98 55.38
CA ALA A 211 -3.32 -1.81 54.42
C ALA A 211 -2.84 -1.09 53.16
N ASP A 212 -3.44 -1.42 52.02
CA ASP A 212 -3.23 -0.67 50.78
C ASP A 212 -3.73 0.76 50.93
N THR A 213 -2.91 1.70 50.44
CA THR A 213 -3.30 3.11 50.46
C THR A 213 -4.34 3.38 49.36
N PRO A 214 -5.34 4.23 49.60
CA PRO A 214 -6.29 4.64 48.56
C PRO A 214 -5.61 5.13 47.27
N SER A 215 -4.45 5.80 47.41
CA SER A 215 -3.65 6.29 46.28
C SER A 215 -3.00 5.19 45.42
N ALA A 216 -2.57 4.08 46.03
CA ALA A 216 -1.98 2.96 45.29
C ALA A 216 -3.05 2.27 44.44
N ILE A 217 -4.22 2.03 45.06
CA ILE A 217 -5.40 1.45 44.41
C ILE A 217 -5.87 2.31 43.23
N THR A 218 -5.83 3.64 43.34
CA THR A 218 -6.26 4.52 42.24
C THR A 218 -5.33 4.56 41.04
N ASN A 219 -4.01 4.48 41.23
CA ASN A 219 -3.04 4.67 40.14
C ASN A 219 -2.98 3.46 39.19
N GLU A 220 -2.99 2.24 39.73
CA GLU A 220 -2.99 1.02 38.90
C GLU A 220 -4.30 0.88 38.12
N GLN A 221 -5.42 1.21 38.76
CA GLN A 221 -6.73 1.24 38.12
C GLN A 221 -6.81 2.28 36.98
N ILE A 222 -6.12 3.41 37.10
CA ILE A 222 -6.06 4.42 36.03
C ILE A 222 -5.19 3.91 34.88
N ALA A 223 -4.02 3.34 35.17
CA ALA A 223 -3.10 2.82 34.15
C ALA A 223 -3.74 1.70 33.33
N GLU A 224 -4.40 0.73 33.98
CA GLU A 224 -5.07 -0.39 33.30
C GLU A 224 -6.28 0.09 32.48
N ALA A 225 -7.05 1.07 32.97
CA ALA A 225 -8.15 1.65 32.20
C ALA A 225 -7.67 2.40 30.95
N VAL A 226 -6.54 3.12 31.06
CA VAL A 226 -5.91 3.77 29.91
C VAL A 226 -5.42 2.73 28.92
N GLU A 227 -4.78 1.65 29.36
CA GLU A 227 -4.31 0.58 28.47
C GLU A 227 -5.48 -0.11 27.75
N HIS A 228 -6.54 -0.50 28.49
CA HIS A 228 -7.71 -1.15 27.90
C HIS A 228 -8.48 -0.25 26.94
N ALA A 229 -8.55 1.05 27.20
CA ALA A 229 -9.19 2.01 26.31
C ALA A 229 -8.34 2.28 25.05
N THR A 230 -7.01 2.37 25.21
CA THR A 230 -6.11 2.79 24.13
C THR A 230 -5.64 1.65 23.25
N ALA A 231 -5.52 0.41 23.75
CA ALA A 231 -5.01 -0.73 22.98
C ALA A 231 -5.85 -1.03 21.71
N PRO A 232 -7.20 -1.12 21.77
CA PRO A 232 -8.01 -1.33 20.57
C PRO A 232 -7.92 -0.16 19.58
N LEU A 233 -7.88 1.07 20.10
CA LEU A 233 -7.72 2.28 19.29
C LEU A 233 -6.36 2.30 18.57
N ASN A 234 -5.29 1.90 19.25
CA ASN A 234 -3.95 1.80 18.66
C ASN A 234 -3.89 0.74 17.56
N THR A 235 -4.57 -0.41 17.74
CA THR A 235 -4.70 -1.42 16.69
C THR A 235 -5.48 -0.88 15.48
N GLN A 236 -6.58 -0.16 15.71
CA GLN A 236 -7.35 0.47 14.63
C GLN A 236 -6.54 1.54 13.89
N ILE A 237 -5.80 2.38 14.62
CA ILE A 237 -4.92 3.40 14.04
C ILE A 237 -3.85 2.75 13.15
N SER A 238 -3.20 1.69 13.63
CA SER A 238 -2.19 0.95 12.85
C SER A 238 -2.80 0.33 11.57
N THR A 239 -4.00 -0.22 11.67
CA THR A 239 -4.73 -0.77 10.52
C THR A 239 -5.07 0.31 9.50
N LEU A 240 -5.58 1.46 9.97
CA LEU A 240 -5.92 2.60 9.11
C LEU A 240 -4.67 3.20 8.44
N GLN A 241 -3.55 3.30 9.16
CA GLN A 241 -2.27 3.74 8.59
C GLN A 241 -1.82 2.83 7.45
N SER A 242 -1.89 1.50 7.64
CA SER A 242 -1.57 0.54 6.60
C SER A 242 -2.48 0.67 5.36
N GLN A 243 -3.77 0.91 5.56
CA GLN A 243 -4.70 1.16 4.46
C GLN A 243 -4.37 2.45 3.70
N VAL A 244 -4.04 3.54 4.40
CA VAL A 244 -3.63 4.81 3.78
C VAL A 244 -2.38 4.64 2.92
N ASP A 245 -1.37 3.89 3.40
CA ASP A 245 -0.16 3.61 2.64
C ASP A 245 -0.46 2.82 1.36
N GLN A 246 -1.36 1.83 1.44
CA GLN A 246 -1.81 1.05 0.28
C GLN A 246 -2.54 1.91 -0.75
N LEU A 247 -3.48 2.76 -0.32
CA LEU A 247 -4.19 3.68 -1.22
C LEU A 247 -3.22 4.67 -1.87
N THR A 248 -2.27 5.21 -1.12
CA THR A 248 -1.26 6.14 -1.65
C THR A 248 -0.44 5.50 -2.77
N ASN A 249 -0.02 4.24 -2.58
CA ASN A 249 0.68 3.48 -3.63
C ASN A 249 -0.19 3.24 -4.87
N GLN A 250 -1.47 2.90 -4.70
CA GLN A 250 -2.40 2.70 -5.82
C GLN A 250 -2.62 3.98 -6.63
N VAL A 251 -2.75 5.13 -5.96
CA VAL A 251 -2.85 6.44 -6.62
C VAL A 251 -1.62 6.69 -7.49
N GLY A 252 -0.40 6.44 -6.97
CA GLY A 252 0.84 6.61 -7.75
C GLY A 252 0.90 5.72 -9.00
N VAL A 253 0.40 4.47 -8.91
CA VAL A 253 0.32 3.56 -10.07
C VAL A 253 -0.66 4.07 -11.13
N LEU A 254 -1.83 4.56 -10.70
CA LEU A 254 -2.85 5.09 -11.61
C LEU A 254 -2.38 6.37 -12.30
N GLU A 255 -1.69 7.26 -11.60
CA GLU A 255 -1.11 8.47 -12.18
C GLU A 255 -0.06 8.14 -13.27
N ALA A 256 0.80 7.14 -13.02
CA ALA A 256 1.78 6.67 -14.00
C ALA A 256 1.10 6.04 -15.25
N ALA A 257 0.02 5.28 -15.05
CA ALA A 257 -0.76 4.72 -16.14
C ALA A 257 -1.44 5.82 -16.98
N ALA A 258 -2.03 6.82 -16.34
CA ALA A 258 -2.67 7.96 -17.00
C ALA A 258 -1.67 8.79 -17.83
N ALA A 259 -0.45 9.00 -17.32
CA ALA A 259 0.63 9.66 -18.06
C ALA A 259 1.02 8.86 -19.32
N THR A 260 1.11 7.54 -19.21
CA THR A 260 1.41 6.64 -20.35
C THR A 260 0.32 6.70 -21.41
N GLN A 261 -0.95 6.69 -20.99
CA GLN A 261 -2.09 6.80 -21.90
C GLN A 261 -2.11 8.15 -22.62
N THR A 262 -1.84 9.24 -21.91
CA THR A 262 -1.75 10.59 -22.51
C THR A 262 -0.67 10.63 -23.61
N ASN A 263 0.51 10.04 -23.35
CA ASN A 263 1.57 9.94 -24.35
C ASN A 263 1.12 9.13 -25.58
N ALA A 264 0.40 8.03 -25.39
CA ALA A 264 -0.15 7.24 -26.50
C ALA A 264 -1.17 8.04 -27.33
N THR A 265 -2.10 8.75 -26.68
CA THR A 265 -3.10 9.59 -27.34
C THR A 265 -2.47 10.70 -28.21
N THR A 266 -1.31 11.23 -27.82
CA THR A 266 -0.59 12.23 -28.63
C THR A 266 0.23 11.62 -29.78
N ARG A 267 0.80 10.43 -29.60
CA ARG A 267 1.68 9.80 -30.61
C ARG A 267 0.92 9.14 -31.75
N VAL A 268 -0.26 8.56 -31.50
CA VAL A 268 -1.04 7.88 -32.55
C VAL A 268 -1.40 8.82 -33.71
N PRO A 269 -1.96 10.03 -33.48
CA PRO A 269 -2.25 10.97 -34.57
C PRO A 269 -0.99 11.43 -35.34
N GLN A 270 0.14 11.57 -34.64
CA GLN A 270 1.41 11.93 -35.30
C GLN A 270 1.90 10.82 -36.23
N LEU A 271 1.76 9.56 -35.82
CA LEU A 271 2.10 8.41 -36.65
C LEU A 271 1.14 8.26 -37.84
N GLU A 272 -0.15 8.51 -37.65
CA GLU A 272 -1.14 8.52 -38.75
C GLU A 272 -0.84 9.62 -39.79
N GLN A 273 -0.47 10.82 -39.34
CA GLN A 273 -0.02 11.89 -40.24
C GLN A 273 1.27 11.53 -40.98
N ALA A 274 2.25 10.98 -40.27
CA ALA A 274 3.51 10.53 -40.88
C ALA A 274 3.27 9.42 -41.92
N LEU A 275 2.40 8.46 -41.62
CA LEU A 275 2.02 7.39 -42.54
C LEU A 275 1.34 7.95 -43.81
N THR A 276 0.45 8.92 -43.64
CA THR A 276 -0.21 9.60 -44.76
C THR A 276 0.80 10.33 -45.66
N ALA A 277 1.77 11.03 -45.06
CA ALA A 277 2.81 11.73 -45.80
C ALA A 277 3.73 10.77 -46.58
N VAL A 278 4.13 9.65 -45.97
CA VAL A 278 4.93 8.61 -46.65
C VAL A 278 4.14 7.99 -47.81
N GLY A 279 2.84 7.73 -47.62
CA GLY A 279 1.97 7.23 -48.69
C GLY A 279 1.89 8.18 -49.88
N ALA A 280 1.81 9.49 -49.64
CA ALA A 280 1.85 10.50 -50.71
C ALA A 280 3.20 10.51 -51.44
N GLN A 281 4.32 10.50 -50.70
CA GLN A 281 5.66 10.47 -51.29
C GLN A 281 5.91 9.22 -52.13
N LEU A 282 5.40 8.06 -51.70
CA LEU A 282 5.50 6.83 -52.47
C LEU A 282 4.72 6.94 -53.79
N LYS A 283 3.50 7.44 -53.74
CA LYS A 283 2.66 7.65 -54.94
C LYS A 283 3.31 8.62 -55.93
N ASP A 284 3.89 9.72 -55.45
CA ASP A 284 4.60 10.69 -56.29
C ASP A 284 5.84 10.05 -56.93
N SER A 285 6.59 9.25 -56.16
CA SER A 285 7.76 8.52 -56.65
C SER A 285 7.40 7.47 -57.70
N GLU A 286 6.31 6.73 -57.49
CA GLU A 286 5.79 5.76 -58.47
C GLU A 286 5.34 6.44 -59.76
N THR A 287 4.69 7.60 -59.65
CA THR A 287 4.27 8.40 -60.80
C THR A 287 5.49 8.89 -61.59
N ALA A 288 6.49 9.45 -60.91
CA ALA A 288 7.73 9.91 -61.55
C ALA A 288 8.49 8.76 -62.22
N ARG A 289 8.54 7.58 -61.58
CA ARG A 289 9.11 6.37 -62.17
C ARG A 289 8.36 5.92 -63.42
N ALA A 290 7.03 5.93 -63.41
CA ALA A 290 6.22 5.57 -64.56
C ALA A 290 6.50 6.48 -65.77
N VAL A 291 6.63 7.79 -65.54
CA VAL A 291 6.98 8.76 -66.60
C VAL A 291 8.33 8.44 -67.25
N LEU A 292 9.34 8.02 -66.47
CA LEU A 292 10.65 7.65 -67.03
C LEU A 292 10.62 6.34 -67.83
N LEU A 293 9.74 5.41 -67.45
CA LEU A 293 9.59 4.12 -68.13
C LEU A 293 8.76 4.22 -69.43
N ASP A 294 7.86 5.20 -69.52
CA ASP A 294 7.02 5.43 -70.71
C ASP A 294 7.46 6.65 -71.55
N ARG A 295 8.67 7.18 -71.30
CA ARG A 295 9.18 8.35 -72.00
C ARG A 295 9.38 8.04 -73.50
N PRO A 296 8.77 8.80 -74.42
CA PRO A 296 8.89 8.55 -75.86
C PRO A 296 10.31 8.80 -76.36
N LEU A 297 10.74 8.03 -77.35
CA LEU A 297 12.02 8.27 -78.03
C LEU A 297 11.96 9.58 -78.82
N LEU A 298 12.86 10.50 -78.51
CA LEU A 298 13.03 11.78 -79.20
C LEU A 298 14.52 12.03 -79.46
N ALA A 299 14.84 12.40 -80.70
CA ALA A 299 16.14 12.89 -81.11
C ALA A 299 16.07 14.40 -81.33
N SER A 300 17.02 15.13 -80.75
CA SER A 300 17.17 16.56 -80.96
C SER A 300 18.61 16.90 -81.26
N LEU A 301 18.83 17.83 -82.19
CA LEU A 301 20.16 18.31 -82.55
C LEU A 301 20.54 19.49 -81.66
N SER A 302 21.79 19.51 -81.21
CA SER A 302 22.37 20.67 -80.49
C SER A 302 22.35 21.95 -81.32
N ALA A 303 22.52 21.84 -82.65
CA ALA A 303 22.40 22.93 -83.60
C ALA A 303 21.83 22.45 -84.95
N LYS A 304 21.09 23.31 -85.66
CA LYS A 304 20.55 22.99 -87.00
C LYS A 304 21.62 23.02 -88.11
N LYS A 305 22.72 23.74 -87.88
CA LYS A 305 23.92 23.80 -88.74
C LYS A 305 25.13 23.46 -87.86
N PHE A 306 25.95 22.52 -88.29
CA PHE A 306 27.07 22.03 -87.50
C PHE A 306 28.18 21.47 -88.37
N ASP A 307 29.40 21.48 -87.86
CA ASP A 307 30.57 20.79 -88.40
C ASP A 307 30.76 19.39 -87.77
N GLN A 308 30.29 19.21 -86.54
CA GLN A 308 30.20 17.94 -85.82
C GLN A 308 28.78 17.72 -85.28
N GLY A 309 28.18 16.58 -85.62
CA GLY A 309 26.82 16.28 -85.19
C GLY A 309 26.77 15.86 -83.74
N VAL A 310 26.21 16.71 -82.86
CA VAL A 310 25.88 16.33 -81.48
C VAL A 310 24.37 16.30 -81.32
N ALA A 311 23.83 15.15 -80.91
CA ALA A 311 22.40 14.94 -80.70
C ALA A 311 22.10 14.58 -79.23
N MET A 312 21.06 15.17 -78.67
CA MET A 312 20.44 14.71 -77.43
C MET A 312 19.34 13.70 -77.77
N ILE A 313 19.49 12.49 -77.24
CA ILE A 313 18.48 11.44 -77.36
C ILE A 313 17.82 11.28 -76.00
N THR A 314 16.50 11.40 -75.96
CA THR A 314 15.70 11.07 -74.77
C THR A 314 14.76 9.93 -75.08
N GLY A 315 14.43 9.09 -74.12
CA GLY A 315 13.57 7.92 -74.28
C GLY A 315 13.48 7.13 -72.98
N LYS A 316 12.96 5.90 -73.05
CA LYS A 316 12.74 5.05 -71.87
C LYS A 316 14.04 4.84 -71.08
N ALA A 317 13.98 5.03 -69.76
CA ALA A 317 15.15 4.84 -68.89
C ALA A 317 15.71 3.41 -68.98
N ASN A 318 17.02 3.27 -68.81
CA ASN A 318 17.79 2.02 -68.87
C ASN A 318 17.67 1.25 -70.20
N THR A 319 17.28 1.92 -71.28
CA THR A 319 17.29 1.35 -72.63
C THR A 319 18.49 1.85 -73.44
N THR A 320 18.73 1.21 -74.59
CA THR A 320 19.75 1.65 -75.56
C THR A 320 19.05 2.13 -76.83
N ALA A 321 19.45 3.30 -77.32
CA ALA A 321 19.03 3.83 -78.61
C ALA A 321 20.18 3.76 -79.61
N LYS A 322 19.91 3.26 -80.83
CA LYS A 322 20.84 3.30 -81.95
C LYS A 322 20.63 4.59 -82.72
N VAL A 323 21.67 5.41 -82.84
CA VAL A 323 21.64 6.70 -83.52
C VAL A 323 22.41 6.60 -84.82
N THR A 324 21.78 6.96 -85.93
CA THR A 324 22.36 6.88 -87.27
C THR A 324 22.24 8.23 -87.97
N MET A 325 23.35 8.77 -88.48
CA MET A 325 23.34 9.96 -89.33
C MET A 325 23.40 9.54 -90.80
N THR A 326 22.48 10.03 -91.63
CA THR A 326 22.38 9.68 -93.04
C THR A 326 22.23 10.89 -93.95
N ILE A 327 22.59 10.73 -95.22
CA ILE A 327 22.33 11.67 -96.32
C ILE A 327 21.38 11.07 -97.36
N SER A 328 20.88 11.93 -98.24
CA SER A 328 20.04 11.50 -99.36
C SER A 328 20.81 10.53 -100.27
N SER A 329 20.07 9.64 -100.94
CA SER A 329 20.67 8.73 -101.93
C SER A 329 21.37 9.49 -103.07
N ASN A 330 20.90 10.69 -103.42
CA ASN A 330 21.48 11.52 -104.45
C ASN A 330 22.82 12.10 -104.02
N ASP A 331 22.92 12.60 -102.79
CA ASP A 331 24.17 13.15 -102.26
C ASP A 331 25.20 12.04 -102.04
N ALA A 332 24.76 10.87 -101.56
CA ALA A 332 25.64 9.69 -101.42
C ALA A 332 26.25 9.27 -102.76
N LYS A 333 25.46 9.26 -103.84
CA LYS A 333 25.94 8.98 -105.20
C LYS A 333 26.93 10.04 -105.70
N LYS A 334 26.61 11.33 -105.53
CA LYS A 334 27.50 12.44 -105.93
C LYS A 334 28.84 12.39 -105.20
N LEU A 335 28.82 12.10 -103.91
CA LEU A 335 30.00 12.02 -103.04
C LEU A 335 30.72 10.67 -103.10
N LYS A 336 30.16 9.67 -103.78
CA LYS A 336 30.68 8.29 -103.89
C LYS A 336 30.93 7.62 -102.52
N ILE A 337 30.01 7.84 -101.58
CA ILE A 337 30.03 7.27 -100.22
C ILE A 337 28.72 6.53 -99.90
N ASN A 338 28.72 5.78 -98.79
CA ASN A 338 27.48 5.19 -98.26
C ASN A 338 26.55 6.28 -97.71
N ARG A 339 25.25 6.01 -97.72
CA ARG A 339 24.25 6.94 -97.16
C ARG A 339 24.45 7.19 -95.67
N THR A 340 24.92 6.19 -94.93
CA THR A 340 25.22 6.31 -93.51
C THR A 340 26.58 6.96 -93.31
N LEU A 341 26.58 8.13 -92.67
CA LEU A 341 27.77 8.90 -92.36
C LEU A 341 28.34 8.56 -90.97
N ALA A 342 27.48 8.22 -90.02
CA ALA A 342 27.87 7.85 -88.65
C ALA A 342 26.83 6.91 -88.03
N THR A 343 27.25 6.06 -87.09
CA THR A 343 26.36 5.24 -86.27
C THR A 343 26.95 5.12 -84.87
N LYS A 344 26.12 5.29 -83.84
CA LYS A 344 26.53 5.17 -82.43
C LYS A 344 25.38 4.64 -81.60
N ASN A 345 25.68 3.75 -80.64
CA ASN A 345 24.72 3.33 -79.64
C ASN A 345 24.82 4.26 -78.42
N ALA A 346 23.67 4.64 -77.87
CA ALA A 346 23.55 5.52 -76.72
C ALA A 346 22.73 4.83 -75.62
N GLY A 347 23.35 4.58 -74.47
CA GLY A 347 22.64 4.11 -73.28
C GLY A 347 21.95 5.27 -72.59
N LEU A 348 20.63 5.22 -72.44
CA LEU A 348 19.82 6.33 -71.92
C LEU A 348 19.82 6.45 -70.38
N GLY A 349 20.48 5.52 -69.67
CA GLY A 349 20.69 5.59 -68.21
C GLY A 349 19.39 5.71 -67.40
N ALA A 350 19.52 5.98 -66.10
CA ALA A 350 18.36 6.10 -65.20
C ALA A 350 17.47 7.32 -65.52
N GLN A 351 18.02 8.35 -66.17
CA GLN A 351 17.34 9.58 -66.52
C GLN A 351 16.61 9.52 -67.87
N GLY A 352 16.79 8.44 -68.64
CA GLY A 352 16.19 8.31 -69.96
C GLY A 352 16.72 9.33 -70.97
N ALA A 353 18.00 9.71 -70.87
CA ALA A 353 18.62 10.70 -71.73
C ALA A 353 20.12 10.42 -71.96
N ALA A 354 20.62 10.71 -73.16
CA ALA A 354 22.03 10.63 -73.51
C ALA A 354 22.41 11.69 -74.57
N LEU A 355 23.61 12.26 -74.41
CA LEU A 355 24.26 13.07 -75.44
C LEU A 355 25.12 12.17 -76.34
N VAL A 356 25.02 12.37 -77.65
CA VAL A 356 25.60 11.49 -78.65
C VAL A 356 26.38 12.31 -79.68
N ASP A 357 27.71 12.21 -79.61
CA ASP A 357 28.60 12.74 -80.64
C ASP A 357 28.69 11.76 -81.82
N LEU A 358 28.29 12.24 -83.00
CA LEU A 358 28.23 11.50 -84.25
C LEU A 358 29.41 11.89 -85.14
N ALA A 359 30.57 11.30 -84.85
CA ALA A 359 31.75 11.44 -85.69
C ALA A 359 31.54 10.75 -87.05
N LEU A 360 31.87 11.46 -88.14
CA LEU A 360 31.81 10.90 -89.49
C LEU A 360 32.79 9.73 -89.62
N VAL A 361 32.38 8.66 -90.31
CA VAL A 361 33.32 7.61 -90.72
C VAL A 361 34.39 8.21 -91.63
N SER A 362 35.64 7.73 -91.53
CA SER A 362 36.81 8.34 -92.17
C SER A 362 36.64 8.62 -93.68
N LYS A 363 35.99 7.70 -94.41
CA LYS A 363 35.67 7.86 -95.84
C LYS A 363 34.62 8.96 -96.09
N ALA A 364 33.61 9.06 -95.23
CA ALA A 364 32.59 10.11 -95.30
C ALA A 364 33.19 11.48 -94.99
N ALA A 365 34.01 11.58 -93.92
CA ALA A 365 34.69 12.83 -93.55
C ALA A 365 35.47 13.43 -94.74
N LYS A 366 36.34 12.64 -95.37
CA LYS A 366 37.13 13.07 -96.54
C LYS A 366 36.27 13.52 -97.73
N ALA A 367 35.16 12.82 -97.99
CA ALA A 367 34.29 13.12 -99.11
C ALA A 367 33.48 14.40 -98.88
N VAL A 368 32.99 14.60 -97.65
CA VAL A 368 32.29 15.83 -97.24
C VAL A 368 33.23 17.03 -97.31
N ASP A 369 34.43 16.92 -96.72
CA ASP A 369 35.43 18.01 -96.70
C ASP A 369 35.85 18.45 -98.13
N LYS A 370 35.92 17.50 -99.07
CA LYS A 370 36.28 17.80 -100.48
C LYS A 370 35.16 18.50 -101.25
N ALA A 371 33.89 18.27 -100.86
CA ALA A 371 32.73 18.81 -101.56
C ALA A 371 32.47 20.29 -101.26
N LYS A 372 33.05 20.84 -100.18
CA LYS A 372 32.99 22.26 -99.78
C LYS A 372 31.57 22.86 -99.78
N GLY A 373 30.59 22.08 -99.33
CA GLY A 373 29.17 22.42 -99.45
C GLY A 373 28.34 21.98 -98.25
N SER A 374 27.21 22.65 -98.05
CA SER A 374 26.24 22.29 -97.02
C SER A 374 25.49 21.01 -97.40
N LEU A 375 25.48 20.01 -96.52
CA LEU A 375 24.78 18.74 -96.74
C LEU A 375 23.62 18.60 -95.78
N LYS A 376 22.41 18.36 -96.31
CA LYS A 376 21.27 18.01 -95.47
C LYS A 376 21.45 16.58 -94.95
N VAL A 377 21.47 16.44 -93.64
CA VAL A 377 21.58 15.15 -92.95
C VAL A 377 20.32 14.87 -92.16
N THR A 378 19.99 13.58 -92.01
CA THR A 378 18.94 13.08 -91.13
C THR A 378 19.58 12.23 -90.06
N ILE A 379 19.33 12.55 -88.80
CA ILE A 379 19.72 11.75 -87.65
C ILE A 379 18.48 10.98 -87.21
N THR A 380 18.59 9.67 -87.25
CA THR A 380 17.56 8.72 -86.87
C THR A 380 18.00 8.03 -85.59
N ALA A 381 17.23 8.16 -84.52
CA ALA A 381 17.35 7.36 -83.32
C ALA A 381 16.32 6.23 -83.37
N THR A 382 16.74 4.99 -83.12
CA THR A 382 15.84 3.83 -82.98
C THR A 382 16.06 3.12 -81.66
N SER A 383 14.99 2.73 -80.98
CA SER A 383 15.04 1.90 -79.77
C SER A 383 13.81 1.02 -79.70
N GLY A 384 13.98 -0.31 -79.69
CA GLY A 384 12.87 -1.24 -79.86
C GLY A 384 12.10 -0.97 -81.16
N ASN A 385 10.80 -0.68 -81.04
CA ASN A 385 9.91 -0.35 -82.16
C ASN A 385 9.73 1.16 -82.39
N GLU A 386 10.37 2.00 -81.56
CA GLU A 386 10.25 3.46 -81.67
C GLU A 386 11.38 4.02 -82.55
N THR A 387 11.04 5.04 -83.34
CA THR A 387 11.98 5.77 -84.20
C THR A 387 11.72 7.26 -84.08
N SER A 388 12.77 8.05 -83.96
CA SER A 388 12.72 9.51 -84.01
C SER A 388 13.74 10.07 -84.99
N ASP A 389 13.27 10.92 -85.89
CA ASP A 389 14.10 11.58 -86.88
C ASP A 389 14.23 13.07 -86.60
N VAL A 390 15.43 13.59 -86.77
CA VAL A 390 15.72 15.04 -86.78
C VAL A 390 16.63 15.37 -87.95
N THR A 391 16.36 16.48 -88.63
CA THR A 391 17.16 16.91 -89.78
C THR A 391 18.02 18.11 -89.43
N GLY A 392 19.22 18.14 -90.00
CA GLY A 392 20.19 19.21 -89.83
C GLY A 392 21.00 19.43 -91.09
N THR A 393 21.91 20.38 -91.03
CA THR A 393 22.82 20.72 -92.12
C THR A 393 24.25 20.59 -91.63
N LEU A 394 24.99 19.66 -92.24
CA LEU A 394 26.42 19.51 -92.03
C LEU A 394 27.17 20.54 -92.90
N THR A 395 27.93 21.42 -92.26
CA THR A 395 28.71 22.50 -92.88
C THR A 395 30.19 22.26 -92.59
N ARG A 396 30.92 21.69 -93.56
CA ARG A 396 32.35 21.39 -93.48
C ARG A 396 33.08 21.77 -94.76
#